data_AF-A0A8I6WKZ3-F1
#
_entry.id   AF-A0A8I6WKZ3-F1
#
_cell.length_a   1.000
_cell.length_b   1.000
_cell.length_c   1.000
_cell.angle_alpha   90.00
_cell.angle_beta   90.00
_cell.angle_gamma   90.00
#
_symmetry.space_group_name_H-M   'P 1'
#
loop_
_entity.id
_entity.type
_entity.pdbx_description
1 polymer ?
#
loop_
_entity_poly.entity_id
_entity_poly.type
_entity_poly.pdbx_seq_one_letter_code
_entity_poly.pdbx_strand_id
1 'polypeptide(L)'
;MPVHRVQYGKVVVLQVPATLEVRGLLLGDEDGRTFLIVNGALGAGTAVSVVCVRAEALVWPRYTLKVWASRPAPAPNRKGKADTIMAEIEVTSSTAPGAVAVEELAYLAVPPKLLVGVGAFRLMSLRIRID
;
A
#
# COMPACT_ATOMS: atom_id res chain seq x y z
N MET A 1 -1.92 -8.97 -12.77
CA MET A 1 -1.66 -8.08 -11.63
C MET A 1 -1.62 -6.65 -12.16
N PRO A 2 -2.48 -5.72 -11.69
CA PRO A 2 -2.46 -4.33 -12.15
C PRO A 2 -1.13 -3.64 -11.81
N VAL A 3 -0.69 -2.78 -12.72
CA VAL A 3 0.54 -1.97 -12.60
C VAL A 3 0.14 -0.51 -12.64
N HIS A 4 0.60 0.26 -11.66
CA HIS A 4 0.36 1.70 -11.55
C HIS A 4 1.68 2.45 -11.64
N ARG A 5 1.74 3.49 -12.47
CA ARG A 5 2.91 4.37 -12.52
C ARG A 5 2.82 5.38 -11.39
N VAL A 6 3.94 5.62 -10.72
CA VAL A 6 4.06 6.58 -9.61
C VAL A 6 5.25 7.49 -9.86
N GLN A 7 5.10 8.74 -9.45
CA GLN A 7 6.19 9.71 -9.41
C GLN A 7 6.59 9.92 -7.96
N TYR A 8 7.88 9.91 -7.68
CA TYR A 8 8.37 10.13 -6.33
C TYR A 8 7.95 11.49 -5.80
N GLY A 9 7.59 11.55 -4.52
CA GLY A 9 7.02 12.73 -3.89
C GLY A 9 5.57 13.05 -4.25
N LYS A 10 4.93 12.32 -5.17
CA LYS A 10 3.51 12.53 -5.52
C LYS A 10 2.61 11.47 -4.91
N VAL A 11 1.40 11.90 -4.56
CA VAL A 11 0.36 11.01 -4.01
C VAL A 11 -0.42 10.39 -5.16
N VAL A 12 -0.49 9.06 -5.18
CA VAL A 12 -1.42 8.28 -6.01
C VAL A 12 -2.55 7.73 -5.16
N VAL A 13 -3.77 7.65 -5.72
CA VAL A 13 -4.94 7.10 -5.04
C VAL A 13 -5.36 5.80 -5.70
N LEU A 14 -5.44 4.72 -4.93
CA LEU A 14 -5.73 3.37 -5.42
C LEU A 14 -6.88 2.73 -4.63
N GLN A 15 -7.71 1.95 -5.31
CA GLN A 15 -8.66 1.03 -4.69
C GLN A 15 -8.03 -0.36 -4.68
N VAL A 16 -7.81 -0.93 -3.49
CA VAL A 16 -7.15 -2.23 -3.34
C VAL A 16 -8.08 -3.22 -2.63
N PRO A 17 -8.19 -4.48 -3.09
CA PRO A 17 -8.91 -5.53 -2.37
C PRO A 17 -8.27 -5.84 -1.01
N ALA A 18 -9.10 -5.98 0.02
CA ALA A 18 -8.70 -6.20 1.41
C ALA A 18 -8.40 -7.67 1.76
N THR A 19 -8.73 -8.60 0.86
CA THR A 19 -8.86 -10.05 1.14
C THR A 19 -7.87 -10.92 0.38
N LEU A 20 -6.97 -10.34 -0.42
CA LEU A 20 -6.11 -11.06 -1.37
C LEU A 20 -4.67 -10.58 -1.29
N GLU A 21 -3.78 -11.49 -0.87
CA GLU A 21 -2.40 -11.24 -0.40
C GLU A 21 -1.50 -10.43 -1.34
N VAL A 22 -1.72 -10.49 -2.66
CA VAL A 22 -0.88 -9.75 -3.64
C VAL A 22 -1.70 -9.26 -4.82
N ARG A 23 -1.82 -7.94 -5.01
CA ARG A 23 -2.67 -7.41 -6.10
C ARG A 23 -2.17 -6.16 -6.81
N GLY A 24 -1.01 -5.57 -6.53
CA GLY A 24 -0.61 -4.35 -7.24
C GLY A 24 0.88 -4.13 -7.33
N LEU A 25 1.33 -3.69 -8.51
CA LEU A 25 2.68 -3.17 -8.72
C LEU A 25 2.63 -1.65 -8.85
N LEU A 26 3.62 -0.98 -8.27
CA LEU A 26 3.93 0.42 -8.50
C LEU A 26 5.24 0.49 -9.28
N LEU A 27 5.26 1.26 -10.36
CA LEU A 27 6.46 1.50 -11.17
C LEU A 27 6.87 2.97 -10.99
N GLY A 28 8.04 3.20 -10.41
CA GLY A 28 8.64 4.53 -10.31
C GLY A 28 9.02 5.05 -11.70
N ASP A 29 8.52 6.23 -12.05
CA ASP A 29 8.79 6.84 -13.35
C ASP A 29 10.25 7.28 -13.52
N GLU A 30 10.90 7.63 -12.41
CA GLU A 30 12.23 8.26 -12.38
C GLU A 30 13.38 7.25 -12.58
N ASP A 31 13.29 6.08 -11.96
CA ASP A 31 14.37 5.08 -11.95
C ASP A 31 13.91 3.67 -12.36
N GLY A 32 12.64 3.52 -12.76
CA GLY A 32 12.06 2.25 -13.20
C GLY A 32 11.93 1.20 -12.09
N ARG A 33 12.04 1.58 -10.81
CA ARG A 33 11.94 0.63 -9.70
C ARG A 33 10.53 0.13 -9.54
N THR A 34 10.45 -1.15 -9.23
CA THR A 34 9.19 -1.86 -9.07
C THR A 34 8.93 -2.09 -7.60
N PHE A 35 7.76 -1.69 -7.14
CA PHE A 35 7.31 -1.92 -5.78
C PHE A 35 6.06 -2.78 -5.77
N LEU A 36 5.99 -3.72 -4.85
CA LEU A 36 4.88 -4.63 -4.65
C LEU A 36 4.02 -4.13 -3.49
N ILE A 37 2.73 -3.89 -3.74
CA ILE A 37 1.76 -3.68 -2.69
C ILE A 37 1.43 -5.04 -2.08
N VAL A 38 1.78 -5.20 -0.81
CA VAL A 38 1.49 -6.41 -0.03
C VAL A 38 0.39 -6.10 0.97
N ASN A 39 -0.56 -7.02 1.08
CA ASN A 39 -1.58 -6.93 2.11
C ASN A 39 -1.83 -8.29 2.76
N GLY A 40 -2.40 -8.28 3.95
CA GLY A 40 -2.68 -9.50 4.70
C GLY A 40 -3.85 -9.29 5.64
N ALA A 41 -4.55 -10.39 5.97
CA ALA A 41 -5.61 -10.33 6.96
C ALA A 41 -5.04 -9.96 8.33
N LEU A 42 -5.68 -9.01 9.02
CA LEU A 42 -5.32 -8.61 10.38
C LEU A 42 -6.59 -8.60 11.24
N GLY A 43 -6.91 -9.76 11.81
CA GLY A 43 -8.19 -9.99 12.47
C GLY A 43 -9.35 -9.73 11.49
N ALA A 44 -10.24 -8.80 11.84
CA ALA A 44 -11.34 -8.38 10.97
C ALA A 44 -10.94 -7.31 9.93
N GLY A 45 -9.74 -6.74 10.06
CA GLY A 45 -9.17 -5.71 9.18
C GLY A 45 -8.09 -6.26 8.26
N THR A 46 -7.24 -5.37 7.77
CA THR A 46 -6.18 -5.68 6.79
C THR A 46 -4.92 -4.92 7.11
N ALA A 47 -3.76 -5.59 7.08
CA ALA A 47 -2.45 -4.95 7.10
C ALA A 47 -2.02 -4.63 5.65
N VAL A 48 -1.38 -3.49 5.43
CA VAL A 48 -0.85 -3.09 4.11
C VAL A 48 0.56 -2.55 4.24
N SER A 49 1.44 -2.96 3.33
CA SER A 49 2.78 -2.39 3.16
C SER A 49 3.20 -2.39 1.69
N VAL A 50 4.41 -1.91 1.42
CA VAL A 50 5.02 -1.91 0.10
C VAL A 50 6.45 -2.44 0.20
N VAL A 51 6.80 -3.34 -0.72
CA VAL A 51 8.15 -3.92 -0.81
C VAL A 51 8.79 -3.52 -2.14
N CYS A 52 10.02 -3.00 -2.11
CA CYS A 52 10.78 -2.75 -3.33
C CYS A 52 11.38 -4.06 -3.86
N VAL A 53 11.03 -4.44 -5.10
CA VAL A 53 11.58 -5.62 -5.78
C VAL A 53 12.80 -5.19 -6.57
N ARG A 54 13.94 -5.83 -6.32
CA ARG A 54 15.21 -5.46 -6.95
C ARG A 54 16.09 -6.66 -7.31
N ALA A 55 17.05 -6.44 -8.19
CA ALA A 55 18.21 -7.33 -8.33
C ALA A 55 19.21 -7.10 -7.19
N GLU A 56 20.30 -7.86 -7.17
CA GLU A 56 21.44 -7.64 -6.28
C GLU A 56 22.37 -6.53 -6.82
N ALA A 57 22.96 -5.71 -5.93
CA ALA A 57 23.80 -4.56 -6.26
C ALA A 57 24.47 -4.01 -5.00
N LEU A 58 25.48 -3.16 -5.20
CA LEU A 58 26.39 -2.68 -4.15
C LEU A 58 25.83 -1.49 -3.34
N VAL A 59 25.00 -0.64 -3.95
CA VAL A 59 24.43 0.57 -3.31
C VAL A 59 22.95 0.66 -3.67
N TRP A 60 22.12 0.91 -2.65
CA TRP A 60 20.67 0.95 -2.79
C TRP A 60 20.07 2.24 -2.25
N PRO A 61 19.22 2.92 -3.04
CA PRO A 61 18.39 3.99 -2.52
C PRO A 61 17.44 3.42 -1.46
N ARG A 62 17.26 4.18 -0.38
CA ARG A 62 16.24 3.94 0.62
C ARG A 62 15.02 4.76 0.24
N TYR A 63 13.87 4.11 0.22
CA TYR A 63 12.60 4.77 -0.08
C TYR A 63 11.77 4.87 1.19
N THR A 64 10.99 5.94 1.27
CA THR A 64 10.01 6.11 2.33
C THR A 64 8.60 6.01 1.76
N LEU A 65 7.83 5.07 2.28
CA LEU A 65 6.41 4.91 1.99
C LEU A 65 5.60 5.76 2.96
N LYS A 66 4.84 6.71 2.44
CA LYS A 66 3.72 7.33 3.15
C LYS A 66 2.42 6.77 2.60
N VAL A 67 1.66 6.11 3.47
CA VAL A 67 0.40 5.48 3.09
C VAL A 67 -0.71 5.95 4.00
N TRP A 68 -1.84 6.31 3.39
CA TRP A 68 -3.07 6.66 4.09
C TRP A 68 -4.18 5.70 3.70
N ALA A 69 -4.94 5.23 4.67
CA ALA A 69 -6.22 4.58 4.43
C ALA A 69 -7.34 5.51 4.90
N SER A 70 -8.31 5.74 4.04
CA SER A 70 -9.49 6.53 4.36
C SER A 70 -10.73 5.83 3.85
N ARG A 71 -11.87 6.11 4.50
CA ARG A 71 -13.15 5.72 3.90
C ARG A 71 -13.30 6.52 2.59
N PRO A 72 -13.68 5.88 1.47
CA PRO A 72 -14.10 6.60 0.27
C PRO A 72 -15.08 7.71 0.67
N ALA A 73 -14.85 8.92 0.17
CA ALA A 73 -15.71 10.05 0.49
C ALA A 73 -17.17 9.67 0.17
N PRO A 74 -18.13 9.89 1.09
CA PRO A 74 -19.52 9.84 0.70
C PRO A 74 -19.77 10.88 -0.40
N ALA A 75 -20.83 10.67 -1.19
CA ALA A 75 -21.34 11.61 -2.19
C ALA A 75 -21.22 13.08 -1.71
N PRO A 76 -21.04 14.06 -2.63
CA PRO A 76 -20.58 15.44 -2.34
C PRO A 76 -21.35 16.21 -1.26
N ASN A 77 -22.51 15.70 -0.81
CA ASN A 77 -23.43 16.35 0.10
C ASN A 77 -23.26 15.95 1.58
N ARG A 78 -22.28 15.09 1.94
CA ARG A 78 -21.99 14.76 3.35
C ARG A 78 -20.76 15.53 3.84
N LYS A 79 -20.98 16.63 4.56
CA LYS A 79 -19.98 17.33 5.38
C LYS A 79 -19.64 16.49 6.61
N GLY A 80 -18.72 15.54 6.46
CA GLY A 80 -18.14 14.79 7.58
C GLY A 80 -16.67 14.49 7.28
N LYS A 81 -15.77 14.76 8.22
CA LYS A 81 -14.35 14.43 8.09
C LYS A 81 -14.24 12.91 7.98
N ALA A 82 -13.77 12.40 6.84
CA ALA A 82 -13.57 10.97 6.67
C ALA A 82 -12.44 10.49 7.59
N ASP A 83 -12.73 9.47 8.41
CA ASP A 83 -11.71 8.80 9.21
C ASP A 83 -10.53 8.42 8.29
N THR A 84 -9.35 8.90 8.63
CA THR A 84 -8.11 8.67 7.88
C THR A 84 -7.04 8.26 8.86
N ILE A 85 -6.34 7.17 8.54
CA ILE A 85 -5.15 6.71 9.26
C ILE A 85 -3.95 6.80 8.32
N MET A 86 -2.76 6.95 8.87
CA MET A 86 -1.52 7.11 8.12
C MET A 86 -0.39 6.32 8.78
N ALA A 87 0.51 5.79 7.96
CA ALA A 87 1.83 5.35 8.38
C ALA A 87 2.90 5.91 7.46
N GLU A 88 4.08 6.16 8.03
CA GLU A 88 5.32 6.44 7.31
C GLU A 88 6.27 5.28 7.61
N ILE A 89 6.77 4.61 6.57
CA ILE A 89 7.45 3.32 6.64
C ILE A 89 8.70 3.38 5.77
N GLU A 90 9.86 2.96 6.30
CA GLU A 90 11.03 2.68 5.47
C GLU A 90 10.74 1.43 4.63
N VAL A 91 10.85 1.55 3.31
CA VAL A 91 10.47 0.48 2.39
C VAL A 91 11.47 -0.66 2.47
N THR A 92 11.01 -1.84 2.87
CA THR A 92 11.79 -3.07 2.81
C THR A 92 12.11 -3.41 1.34
N SER A 93 13.36 -3.73 1.06
CA SER A 93 13.80 -4.17 -0.27
C SER A 93 14.04 -5.68 -0.29
N SER A 94 13.70 -6.34 -1.40
CA SER A 94 13.84 -7.78 -1.56
C SER A 94 14.42 -8.16 -2.91
N THR A 95 15.30 -9.16 -2.91
CA THR A 95 15.93 -9.73 -4.12
C THR A 95 15.21 -10.96 -4.65
N ALA A 96 14.30 -11.55 -3.88
CA ALA A 96 13.59 -12.77 -4.27
C ALA A 96 12.16 -12.79 -3.72
N PRO A 97 11.18 -13.34 -4.48
CA PRO A 97 9.85 -13.59 -3.95
C PRO A 97 9.91 -14.43 -2.67
N GLY A 98 9.16 -14.04 -1.64
CA GLY A 98 9.09 -14.79 -0.38
C GLY A 98 10.28 -14.61 0.57
N ALA A 99 11.29 -13.80 0.21
CA ALA A 99 12.46 -13.56 1.07
C ALA A 99 12.20 -12.56 2.22
N VAL A 100 11.03 -11.93 2.27
CA VAL A 100 10.68 -10.97 3.33
C VAL A 100 9.74 -11.65 4.32
N ALA A 101 10.21 -11.79 5.56
CA ALA A 101 9.37 -12.25 6.67
C ALA A 101 8.31 -11.18 7.00
N VAL A 102 7.07 -11.60 7.25
CA VAL A 102 5.96 -10.68 7.55
C VAL A 102 6.22 -9.96 8.88
N GLU A 103 6.89 -10.62 9.81
CA GLU A 103 7.28 -10.12 11.12
C GLU A 103 8.27 -8.95 11.06
N GLU A 104 9.03 -8.85 9.96
CA GLU A 104 10.02 -7.79 9.75
C GLU A 104 9.44 -6.60 8.96
N LEU A 105 8.21 -6.72 8.43
CA LEU A 105 7.55 -5.67 7.68
C LEU A 105 6.83 -4.70 8.59
N ALA A 106 7.20 -3.43 8.54
CA ALA A 106 6.32 -2.37 9.02
C ALA A 106 5.10 -2.25 8.09
N TYR A 107 3.92 -2.05 8.66
CA TYR A 107 2.66 -2.00 7.91
C TYR A 107 1.67 -0.98 8.51
N LEU A 108 0.74 -0.53 7.67
CA LEU A 108 -0.45 0.19 8.10
C LEU A 108 -1.57 -0.81 8.44
N ALA A 109 -2.04 -0.80 9.68
CA ALA A 109 -3.21 -1.58 10.10
C ALA A 109 -4.50 -0.84 9.73
N VAL A 110 -5.25 -1.37 8.76
CA VAL A 110 -6.52 -0.81 8.28
C VAL A 110 -7.69 -1.48 9.02
N PRO A 111 -8.42 -0.75 9.90
CA PRO A 111 -9.53 -1.31 10.64
C PRO A 111 -10.74 -1.56 9.73
N PRO A 112 -11.63 -2.51 10.08
CA PRO A 112 -12.78 -2.90 9.25
C PRO A 112 -13.69 -1.73 8.85
N LYS A 113 -13.79 -0.70 9.73
CA LYS A 113 -14.63 0.49 9.50
C LYS A 113 -14.21 1.35 8.29
N LEU A 114 -12.98 1.19 7.80
CA LEU A 114 -12.45 1.89 6.62
C LEU A 114 -12.57 1.06 5.34
N LEU A 115 -12.95 -0.20 5.46
CA LEU A 115 -13.18 -1.08 4.33
C LEU A 115 -14.59 -0.84 3.76
N VAL A 116 -14.73 -0.91 2.45
CA VAL A 116 -16.00 -0.76 1.74
C VAL A 116 -16.33 -2.03 0.97
N GLY A 117 -17.60 -2.42 0.94
CA GLY A 117 -18.05 -3.67 0.35
C GLY A 117 -18.32 -4.75 1.40
N VAL A 118 -18.71 -5.94 0.94
CA VAL A 118 -19.20 -7.03 1.79
C VAL A 118 -18.40 -8.30 1.54
N GLY A 119 -18.12 -9.05 2.60
CA GLY A 119 -17.47 -10.36 2.52
C GLY A 119 -16.09 -10.30 1.86
N ALA A 120 -15.90 -11.11 0.82
CA ALA A 120 -14.66 -11.23 0.07
C ALA A 120 -14.33 -10.02 -0.83
N PHE A 121 -15.31 -9.15 -1.11
CA PHE A 121 -15.18 -8.00 -2.01
C PHE A 121 -14.92 -6.68 -1.27
N ARG A 122 -14.37 -6.76 -0.06
CA ARG A 122 -13.97 -5.57 0.69
C ARG A 122 -12.82 -4.88 -0.02
N LEU A 123 -12.95 -3.57 -0.21
CA LEU A 123 -11.99 -2.67 -0.85
C LEU A 123 -11.53 -1.63 0.18
N MET A 124 -10.29 -1.18 0.03
CA MET A 124 -9.71 -0.07 0.77
C MET A 124 -9.25 1.02 -0.20
N SER A 125 -9.48 2.27 0.20
CA SER A 125 -8.99 3.45 -0.53
C SER A 125 -7.65 3.87 0.06
N LEU A 126 -6.58 3.59 -0.68
CA LEU A 126 -5.23 3.94 -0.29
C LEU A 126 -4.77 5.19 -1.02
N ARG A 127 -4.19 6.13 -0.27
CA ARG A 127 -3.31 7.15 -0.84
C ARG A 127 -1.89 6.69 -0.58
N ILE A 128 -1.04 6.71 -1.60
CA ILE A 128 0.33 6.22 -1.52
C ILE A 128 1.26 7.30 -2.05
N ARG A 129 2.33 7.58 -1.34
CA ARG A 129 3.45 8.42 -1.78
C ARG A 129 4.74 7.68 -1.45
N ILE A 130 5.63 7.62 -2.42
CA ILE A 130 6.99 7.09 -2.25
C ILE A 130 7.91 8.29 -2.39
N ASP A 131 8.78 8.50 -1.40
CA ASP A 131 9.84 9.51 -1.40
C ASP A 131 11.20 8.84 -1.57
#